data_AF-A0A7Y0KN21-F1
#
_entry.id   AF-A0A7Y0KN21-F1
#
_cell.length_a   1.000
_cell.length_b   1.000
_cell.length_c   1.000
_cell.angle_alpha   90.00
_cell.angle_beta   90.00
_cell.angle_gamma   90.00
#
_symmetry.space_group_name_H-M   'P 1'
#
loop_
_entity.id
_entity.type
_entity.pdbx_description
1 polymer ?
#
loop_
_entity_poly.entity_id
_entity_poly.type
_entity_poly.pdbx_seq_one_letter_code
_entity_poly.pdbx_strand_id
1 'polypeptide(L)'
;MSAPQDEGGRTPRRRTRRVTRALQLAVLACVVALVSTGCSIQDVIRFGWPVGVTPEATMMRELWTWSAIAALAVGVLVWGATAWAVAFHRRKATDSDLPRQFQYNLPLELVLTVLPLVIVAVLFYFTVVVQNVVDREPSGNELKIDVTAFQWNWEFQYPGTRNPVGQPVATIGTTAEVPLLVLPTNRPISFTQHSEDVIHSFWIPEFLFKRDVFPDPEKNDQKNVWVIDKIDQPGAFVGRCAEYCGAYHSMMNFEVRALPEAQFDQYMQLRQSIDPTTRQPYSAAEALAQMNCGPLCSPTATTTHPFNPDPTVRLAF
;
A
#
# COMPACT_ATOMS: atom_id res chain seq x y z
N MET A 1 88.53 23.84 10.99
CA MET A 1 87.43 23.36 11.85
C MET A 1 86.18 24.11 11.39
N SER A 2 85.39 23.55 10.48
CA SER A 2 84.43 22.43 10.63
C SER A 2 83.03 23.02 10.65
N ALA A 3 82.28 22.69 9.60
CA ALA A 3 80.86 22.96 9.34
C ALA A 3 79.96 22.15 10.33
N PRO A 4 78.61 22.02 10.16
CA PRO A 4 77.73 22.62 9.15
C PRO A 4 76.31 23.07 9.61
N GLN A 5 75.71 23.88 8.73
CA GLN A 5 74.33 23.88 8.18
C GLN A 5 73.13 23.45 9.04
N ASP A 6 72.18 24.39 9.14
CA ASP A 6 70.83 24.26 9.70
C ASP A 6 69.88 23.71 8.60
N GLU A 7 69.51 22.43 8.67
CA GLU A 7 68.54 21.82 7.76
C GLU A 7 67.10 22.09 8.20
N GLY A 8 66.37 22.84 7.38
CA GLY A 8 64.93 23.07 7.51
C GLY A 8 64.10 21.79 7.34
N GLY A 9 63.74 21.16 8.46
CA GLY A 9 62.75 20.10 8.51
C GLY A 9 61.34 20.58 8.17
N ARG A 10 60.93 20.50 6.89
CA ARG A 10 59.52 20.59 6.50
C ARG A 10 58.73 19.46 7.17
N THR A 11 57.90 19.82 8.14
CA THR A 11 57.00 18.90 8.84
C THR A 11 56.10 18.13 7.85
N PRO A 12 56.14 16.78 7.81
CA PRO A 12 55.35 15.96 6.86
C PRO A 12 53.86 15.87 7.25
N ARG A 13 53.48 16.45 8.40
CA ARG A 13 52.21 16.24 9.09
C ARG A 13 50.98 16.82 8.37
N ARG A 14 51.16 17.75 7.42
CA ARG A 14 50.05 18.40 6.69
C ARG A 14 49.59 17.60 5.46
N ARG A 15 50.47 16.79 4.85
CA ARG A 15 50.17 16.01 3.63
C ARG A 15 49.40 14.73 3.96
N THR A 16 49.80 14.04 5.03
CA THR A 16 49.13 12.81 5.52
C THR A 16 47.68 13.03 5.96
N ARG A 17 47.36 14.17 6.58
CA ARG A 17 45.98 14.54 6.97
C ARG A 17 45.02 14.77 5.78
N ARG A 18 45.54 15.18 4.62
CA ARG A 18 44.73 15.36 3.40
C ARG A 18 44.44 14.02 2.72
N VAL A 19 45.43 13.13 2.71
CA VAL A 19 45.30 11.76 2.17
C VAL A 19 44.31 10.95 3.00
N THR A 20 44.37 11.01 4.33
CA THR A 20 43.42 10.29 5.20
C THR A 20 41.99 10.80 5.07
N ARG A 21 41.77 12.13 4.93
CA ARG A 21 40.43 12.68 4.69
C ARG A 21 39.88 12.31 3.31
N ALA A 22 40.71 12.31 2.28
CA ALA A 22 40.31 11.88 0.94
C ALA A 22 39.94 10.38 0.94
N LEU A 23 40.71 9.56 1.65
CA LEU A 23 40.42 8.13 1.80
C LEU A 23 39.12 7.90 2.60
N GLN A 24 38.88 8.66 3.67
CA GLN A 24 37.65 8.59 4.45
C GLN A 24 36.42 9.02 3.63
N LEU A 25 36.54 10.08 2.82
CA LEU A 25 35.47 10.52 1.92
C LEU A 25 35.21 9.50 0.81
N ALA A 26 36.26 8.88 0.26
CA ALA A 26 36.13 7.83 -0.74
C ALA A 26 35.49 6.57 -0.17
N VAL A 27 35.86 6.16 1.05
CA VAL A 27 35.22 5.04 1.76
C VAL A 27 33.77 5.36 2.07
N LEU A 28 33.46 6.57 2.55
CA LEU A 28 32.07 7.00 2.79
C LEU A 28 31.26 7.00 1.49
N ALA A 29 31.81 7.51 0.39
CA ALA A 29 31.16 7.50 -0.92
C ALA A 29 30.94 6.09 -1.44
N CYS A 30 31.92 5.18 -1.28
CA CYS A 30 31.75 3.76 -1.63
C CYS A 30 30.70 3.08 -0.76
N VAL A 31 30.67 3.33 0.54
CA VAL A 31 29.65 2.77 1.45
C VAL A 31 28.26 3.30 1.08
N VAL A 32 28.13 4.60 0.80
CA VAL A 32 26.86 5.18 0.32
C VAL A 32 26.46 4.55 -1.02
N ALA A 33 27.39 4.39 -1.96
CA ALA A 33 27.12 3.74 -3.24
C ALA A 33 26.66 2.28 -3.05
N LEU A 34 27.36 1.49 -2.25
CA LEU A 34 27.03 0.09 -1.91
C LEU A 34 25.71 -0.05 -1.16
N VAL A 35 25.35 0.89 -0.30
CA VAL A 35 24.05 0.91 0.41
C VAL A 35 22.93 1.37 -0.51
N SER A 36 23.22 2.19 -1.52
CA SER A 36 22.23 2.73 -2.46
C SER A 36 21.90 1.82 -3.66
N THR A 37 22.64 0.73 -3.91
CA THR A 37 22.41 -0.17 -5.06
C THR A 37 21.15 -1.02 -4.97
N GLY A 38 20.43 -1.03 -3.84
CA GLY A 38 19.20 -1.81 -3.65
C GLY A 38 17.90 -1.06 -3.98
N CYS A 39 17.95 0.23 -4.28
CA CYS A 39 16.77 1.05 -4.52
C CYS A 39 16.56 1.28 -6.03
N SER A 40 15.52 0.69 -6.62
CA SER A 40 15.07 1.16 -7.93
C SER A 40 14.53 2.59 -7.76
N ILE A 41 14.84 3.49 -8.69
CA ILE A 41 14.39 4.90 -8.62
C ILE A 41 12.85 4.97 -8.52
N GLN A 42 12.16 4.03 -9.17
CA GLN A 42 10.70 3.92 -9.11
C GLN A 42 10.19 3.54 -7.71
N ASP A 43 10.92 2.69 -6.97
CA ASP A 43 10.56 2.31 -5.60
C ASP A 43 10.75 3.42 -4.58
N VAL A 44 11.76 4.26 -4.79
CA VAL A 44 12.02 5.44 -3.93
C VAL A 44 10.95 6.50 -4.15
N ILE A 45 10.61 6.75 -5.41
CA ILE A 45 9.68 7.81 -5.80
C ILE A 45 8.23 7.48 -5.38
N ARG A 46 7.85 6.19 -5.26
CA ARG A 46 6.54 5.77 -4.72
C ARG A 46 6.44 5.85 -3.19
N PHE A 47 7.51 6.22 -2.48
CA PHE A 47 7.55 6.32 -1.01
C PHE A 47 7.02 5.05 -0.29
N GLY A 48 7.37 3.87 -0.80
CA GLY A 48 7.00 2.59 -0.18
C GLY A 48 5.59 2.07 -0.47
N TRP A 49 4.78 2.78 -1.27
CA TRP A 49 3.46 2.29 -1.72
C TRP A 49 3.57 1.08 -2.64
N PRO A 50 2.80 -0.01 -2.47
CA PRO A 50 2.91 -1.20 -3.31
C PRO A 50 2.64 -0.92 -4.79
N VAL A 51 3.08 -1.83 -5.66
CA VAL A 51 2.80 -1.73 -7.10
C VAL A 51 1.34 -2.11 -7.31
N GLY A 52 0.54 -1.18 -7.82
CA GLY A 52 -0.86 -1.43 -8.16
C GLY A 52 -1.02 -2.54 -9.19
N VAL A 53 -1.98 -3.45 -8.96
CA VAL A 53 -2.30 -4.56 -9.87
C VAL A 53 -3.61 -4.37 -10.64
N THR A 54 -4.24 -3.21 -10.49
CA THR A 54 -5.38 -2.77 -11.30
C THR A 54 -5.08 -1.43 -11.98
N PRO A 55 -5.81 -1.08 -13.06
CA PRO A 55 -5.71 0.25 -13.68
C PRO A 55 -5.98 1.39 -12.69
N GLU A 56 -6.99 1.23 -11.83
CA GLU A 56 -7.36 2.20 -10.79
C GLU A 56 -6.22 2.40 -9.79
N ALA A 57 -5.60 1.30 -9.34
CA ALA A 57 -4.44 1.33 -8.45
C ALA A 57 -3.28 2.11 -9.10
N THR A 58 -3.04 1.92 -10.40
CA THR A 58 -2.01 2.66 -11.12
C THR A 58 -2.27 4.17 -11.11
N MET A 59 -3.52 4.59 -11.37
CA MET A 59 -3.89 6.01 -11.32
C MET A 59 -3.73 6.62 -9.92
N MET A 60 -4.18 5.91 -8.87
CA MET A 60 -4.00 6.35 -7.48
C MET A 60 -2.52 6.47 -7.10
N ARG A 61 -1.69 5.50 -7.51
CA ARG A 61 -0.23 5.53 -7.27
C ARG A 61 0.44 6.71 -7.96
N GLU A 62 0.06 7.03 -9.19
CA GLU A 62 0.60 8.18 -9.92
C GLU A 62 0.21 9.50 -9.24
N LEU A 63 -1.05 9.65 -8.83
CA LEU A 63 -1.50 10.80 -8.05
C LEU A 63 -0.74 10.94 -6.73
N TRP A 64 -0.56 9.85 -5.98
CA TRP A 64 0.24 9.82 -4.75
C TRP A 64 1.67 10.29 -5.00
N THR A 65 2.30 9.73 -6.03
CA THR A 65 3.70 10.01 -6.37
C THR A 65 3.92 11.50 -6.63
N TRP A 66 3.09 12.11 -7.49
CA TRP A 66 3.19 13.53 -7.80
C TRP A 66 2.81 14.42 -6.60
N SER A 67 1.82 14.01 -5.80
CA SER A 67 1.46 14.71 -4.57
C SER A 67 2.60 14.70 -3.54
N ALA A 68 3.29 13.56 -3.39
CA ALA A 68 4.42 13.41 -2.49
C ALA A 68 5.64 14.21 -2.97
N ILE A 69 5.91 14.26 -4.28
CA ILE A 69 6.95 15.12 -4.87
C ILE A 69 6.63 16.60 -4.59
N ALA A 70 5.39 17.04 -4.82
CA ALA A 70 4.98 18.41 -4.55
C ALA A 70 5.11 18.76 -3.04
N ALA A 71 4.68 17.86 -2.16
CA ALA A 71 4.82 18.01 -0.72
C ALA A 71 6.30 18.08 -0.30
N LEU A 72 7.17 17.25 -0.89
CA LEU A 72 8.60 17.27 -0.62
C LEU A 72 9.25 18.59 -1.09
N ALA A 73 8.85 19.11 -2.26
CA ALA A 73 9.35 20.39 -2.76
C ALA A 73 9.00 21.55 -1.80
N VAL A 74 7.76 21.59 -1.31
CA VAL A 74 7.32 22.56 -0.29
C VAL A 74 8.07 22.33 1.03
N GLY A 75 8.20 21.08 1.46
CA GLY A 75 8.90 20.70 2.69
C GLY A 75 10.36 21.15 2.68
N VAL A 76 11.09 20.91 1.58
CA VAL A 76 12.49 21.36 1.40
C VAL A 76 12.59 22.89 1.44
N LEU A 77 11.65 23.62 0.84
CA LEU A 77 11.62 25.08 0.90
C LEU A 77 11.46 25.55 2.35
N VAL A 78 10.48 25.01 3.09
CA VAL A 78 10.20 25.41 4.48
C VAL A 78 11.35 25.03 5.41
N TRP A 79 11.87 23.80 5.29
CA TRP A 79 13.02 23.35 6.06
C TRP A 79 14.27 24.18 5.75
N GLY A 80 14.50 24.50 4.48
CA GLY A 80 15.60 25.35 4.04
C GLY A 80 15.49 26.76 4.63
N ALA A 81 14.32 27.39 4.55
CA ALA A 81 14.07 28.71 5.14
C ALA A 81 14.26 28.69 6.67
N THR A 82 13.76 27.65 7.33
CA THR A 82 13.91 27.47 8.78
C THR A 82 15.37 27.28 9.19
N ALA A 83 16.09 26.38 8.51
CA ALA A 83 17.51 26.14 8.77
C ALA A 83 18.35 27.39 8.48
N TRP A 84 18.01 28.13 7.43
CA TRP A 84 18.64 29.41 7.11
C TRP A 84 18.41 30.44 8.22
N ALA A 85 17.17 30.59 8.70
CA ALA A 85 16.87 31.51 9.78
C ALA A 85 17.63 31.15 11.06
N VAL A 86 17.66 29.88 11.44
CA VAL A 86 18.40 29.39 12.61
C VAL A 86 19.91 29.59 12.46
N ALA A 87 20.48 29.37 11.27
CA ALA A 87 21.92 29.45 11.05
C ALA A 87 22.43 30.91 10.96
N PHE A 88 21.70 31.78 10.24
CA PHE A 88 22.17 33.13 9.91
C PHE A 88 21.65 34.22 10.85
N HIS A 89 20.52 34.00 11.53
CA HIS A 89 19.93 34.97 12.46
C HIS A 89 20.04 34.56 13.94
N ARG A 90 20.85 33.55 14.25
CA ARG A 90 21.19 33.22 15.63
C ARG A 90 22.01 34.36 16.28
N ARG A 91 21.61 34.73 17.50
CA ARG A 91 22.30 35.72 18.34
C ARG A 91 23.77 35.35 18.57
N LYS A 92 24.68 36.30 18.33
CA LYS A 92 26.10 36.17 18.68
C LYS A 92 26.37 36.84 20.02
N ALA A 93 27.43 36.41 20.71
CA ALA A 93 27.82 36.97 22.00
C ALA A 93 28.19 38.46 21.94
N THR A 94 28.51 38.95 20.74
CA THR A 94 28.91 40.34 20.47
C THR A 94 27.74 41.26 20.14
N ASP A 95 26.51 40.74 20.01
CA ASP A 95 25.34 41.55 19.62
C ASP A 95 24.68 42.19 20.86
N SER A 96 24.70 43.53 20.90
CA SER A 96 24.04 44.35 21.93
C SER A 96 22.70 44.97 21.48
N ASP A 97 22.47 45.05 20.17
CA ASP A 97 21.35 45.79 19.60
C ASP A 97 20.16 44.87 19.29
N LEU A 98 18.94 45.44 19.31
CA LEU A 98 17.72 44.73 18.93
C LEU A 98 17.68 44.50 17.41
N PRO A 99 17.08 43.37 16.94
CA PRO A 99 16.92 43.11 15.51
C PRO A 99 15.97 44.12 14.86
N ARG A 100 16.05 44.26 13.53
CA ARG A 100 15.14 45.13 12.76
C ARG A 100 13.68 44.73 12.99
N GLN A 101 12.88 45.68 13.47
CA GLN A 101 11.45 45.49 13.68
C GLN A 101 10.68 45.89 12.41
N PHE A 102 10.22 44.92 11.65
CA PHE A 102 9.27 45.11 10.56
C PHE A 102 7.92 44.49 10.95
N GLN A 103 6.81 45.12 10.55
CA GLN A 103 5.46 44.69 10.96
C GLN A 103 4.64 44.12 9.79
N TYR A 104 4.72 44.73 8.60
CA TYR A 104 3.84 44.38 7.48
C TYR A 104 4.64 44.21 6.19
N ASN A 105 4.32 43.15 5.44
CA ASN A 105 4.84 42.94 4.09
C ASN A 105 3.72 42.38 3.21
N LEU A 106 2.79 43.28 2.83
CA LEU A 106 1.61 42.93 2.03
C LEU A 106 1.95 42.15 0.74
N PRO A 107 2.97 42.51 -0.06
CA PRO A 107 3.32 41.73 -1.24
C PRO A 107 3.70 40.28 -0.91
N LEU A 108 4.47 40.05 0.15
CA LEU A 108 4.86 38.71 0.59
C LEU A 108 3.66 37.92 1.12
N GLU A 109 2.83 38.54 1.93
CA GLU A 109 1.60 37.94 2.47
C GLU A 109 0.66 37.50 1.35
N LEU A 110 0.50 38.32 0.30
CA LEU A 110 -0.30 37.97 -0.87
C LEU A 110 0.27 36.75 -1.60
N VAL A 111 1.59 36.69 -1.83
CA VAL A 111 2.24 35.54 -2.46
C VAL A 111 2.06 34.26 -1.63
N LEU A 112 2.30 34.33 -0.32
CA LEU A 112 2.15 33.20 0.60
C LEU A 112 0.70 32.74 0.79
N THR A 113 -0.28 33.54 0.38
CA THR A 113 -1.70 33.16 0.43
C THR A 113 -2.17 32.57 -0.91
N VAL A 114 -1.86 33.26 -2.01
CA VAL A 114 -2.30 32.87 -3.36
C VAL A 114 -1.58 31.60 -3.83
N LEU A 115 -0.27 31.46 -3.56
CA LEU A 115 0.48 30.31 -4.03
C LEU A 115 -0.02 28.98 -3.43
N PRO A 116 -0.17 28.82 -2.10
CA PRO A 116 -0.76 27.59 -1.54
C PRO A 116 -2.18 27.32 -2.02
N LEU A 117 -3.00 28.37 -2.20
CA LEU A 117 -4.35 28.23 -2.73
C LEU A 117 -4.34 27.60 -4.13
N VAL A 118 -3.46 28.07 -5.02
CA VAL A 118 -3.30 27.51 -6.38
C VAL A 118 -2.80 26.07 -6.32
N ILE A 119 -1.82 25.75 -5.46
CA ILE A 119 -1.31 24.38 -5.28
C ILE A 119 -2.45 23.44 -4.88
N VAL A 120 -3.24 23.83 -3.87
CA VAL A 120 -4.39 23.03 -3.40
C VAL A 120 -5.45 22.91 -4.49
N ALA A 121 -5.77 23.96 -5.25
CA ALA A 121 -6.75 23.91 -6.32
C ALA A 121 -6.34 22.91 -7.43
N VAL A 122 -5.07 22.89 -7.81
CA VAL A 122 -4.54 21.94 -8.80
C VAL A 122 -4.59 20.51 -8.26
N LEU A 123 -4.16 20.28 -7.01
CA LEU A 123 -4.25 18.96 -6.39
C LEU A 123 -5.70 18.47 -6.29
N PHE A 124 -6.62 19.35 -5.89
CA PHE A 124 -8.04 19.04 -5.80
C PHE A 124 -8.62 18.60 -7.16
N TYR A 125 -8.29 19.30 -8.25
CA TYR A 125 -8.72 18.93 -9.59
C TYR A 125 -8.31 17.49 -9.93
N PHE A 126 -7.04 17.14 -9.75
CA PHE A 126 -6.56 15.78 -10.05
C PHE A 126 -7.15 14.73 -9.10
N THR A 127 -7.35 15.07 -7.82
CA THR A 127 -8.05 14.20 -6.86
C THR A 127 -9.46 13.85 -7.36
N VAL A 128 -10.24 14.84 -7.78
CA VAL A 128 -11.61 14.60 -8.29
C VAL A 128 -11.61 13.77 -9.58
N VAL A 129 -10.66 14.02 -10.49
CA VAL A 129 -10.52 13.23 -11.73
C VAL A 129 -10.26 11.76 -11.41
N VAL A 130 -9.32 11.46 -10.52
CA VAL A 130 -9.02 10.07 -10.12
C VAL A 130 -10.18 9.46 -9.34
N GLN A 131 -10.78 10.20 -8.39
CA GLN A 131 -11.91 9.73 -7.60
C GLN A 131 -13.09 9.32 -8.47
N ASN A 132 -13.44 10.08 -9.51
CA ASN A 132 -14.55 9.77 -10.40
C ASN A 132 -14.34 8.47 -11.21
N VAL A 133 -13.09 8.07 -11.44
CA VAL A 133 -12.77 6.79 -12.09
C VAL A 133 -12.85 5.65 -11.08
N VAL A 134 -12.21 5.82 -9.92
CA VAL A 134 -12.11 4.77 -8.88
C VAL A 134 -13.46 4.49 -8.22
N ASP A 135 -14.29 5.51 -8.01
CA ASP A 135 -15.60 5.40 -7.35
C ASP A 135 -16.76 5.40 -8.35
N ARG A 136 -16.52 4.91 -9.57
CA ARG A 136 -17.56 4.82 -10.61
C ARG A 136 -18.66 3.82 -10.22
N GLU A 137 -19.84 4.01 -10.78
CA GLU A 137 -20.95 3.06 -10.62
C GLU A 137 -20.73 1.81 -11.49
N PRO A 138 -21.21 0.63 -11.04
CA PRO A 138 -21.23 -0.57 -11.86
C PRO A 138 -22.04 -0.39 -13.14
N SER A 139 -21.55 -0.94 -14.25
CA SER A 139 -22.25 -0.92 -15.54
C SER A 139 -23.21 -2.09 -15.72
N GLY A 140 -23.10 -3.12 -14.87
CA GLY A 140 -23.96 -4.30 -14.83
C GLY A 140 -23.42 -5.51 -15.59
N ASN A 141 -22.28 -5.38 -16.28
CA ASN A 141 -21.62 -6.46 -17.01
C ASN A 141 -20.48 -7.13 -16.21
N GLU A 142 -20.23 -6.66 -14.99
CA GLU A 142 -19.13 -7.11 -14.15
C GLU A 142 -19.43 -8.44 -13.45
N LEU A 143 -18.37 -9.22 -13.18
CA LEU A 143 -18.46 -10.36 -12.27
C LEU A 143 -18.81 -9.86 -10.87
N LYS A 144 -20.00 -10.22 -10.39
CA LYS A 144 -20.48 -9.83 -9.05
C LYS A 144 -19.90 -10.74 -8.00
N ILE A 145 -19.35 -10.13 -6.94
CA ILE A 145 -18.81 -10.78 -5.76
C ILE A 145 -19.47 -10.15 -4.54
N ASP A 146 -20.16 -10.96 -3.75
CA ASP A 146 -20.68 -10.52 -2.47
C ASP A 146 -19.63 -10.81 -1.40
N VAL A 147 -19.25 -9.77 -0.66
CA VAL A 147 -18.25 -9.80 0.40
C VAL A 147 -18.97 -9.59 1.72
N THR A 148 -19.06 -10.65 2.52
CA THR A 148 -19.68 -10.60 3.84
C THR A 148 -18.59 -10.62 4.91
N ALA A 149 -18.56 -9.59 5.75
CA ALA A 149 -17.67 -9.49 6.90
C ALA A 149 -18.43 -9.89 8.18
N PHE A 150 -17.78 -10.68 9.04
CA PHE A 150 -18.33 -11.06 10.34
C PHE A 150 -17.22 -11.28 11.37
N GLN A 151 -17.55 -11.37 12.65
CA GLN A 151 -16.59 -11.54 13.74
C GLN A 151 -16.14 -13.01 13.84
N TRP A 152 -14.87 -13.34 13.59
CA TRP A 152 -13.79 -12.53 13.01
C TRP A 152 -13.23 -13.22 11.76
N ASN A 153 -14.01 -13.22 10.69
CA ASN A 153 -13.60 -13.74 9.39
C ASN A 153 -14.41 -13.13 8.22
N TRP A 154 -14.14 -13.65 7.02
CA TRP A 154 -14.78 -13.22 5.78
C TRP A 154 -15.49 -14.37 5.09
N GLU A 155 -16.57 -14.05 4.39
CA GLU A 155 -17.23 -14.93 3.44
C GLU A 155 -17.32 -14.25 2.07
N PHE A 156 -17.00 -15.01 1.03
CA PHE A 156 -17.04 -14.56 -0.35
C PHE A 156 -18.02 -15.41 -1.14
N GLN A 157 -19.07 -14.78 -1.67
CA GLN A 157 -20.09 -15.45 -2.49
C GLN A 157 -20.05 -14.96 -3.94
N TYR A 158 -20.34 -15.89 -4.86
CA TYR A 158 -20.43 -15.64 -6.29
C TYR A 158 -21.91 -15.78 -6.72
N PRO A 159 -22.74 -14.73 -6.54
CA PRO A 159 -24.19 -14.79 -6.71
C PRO A 159 -24.65 -15.19 -8.12
N GLY A 160 -23.80 -15.01 -9.14
CA GLY A 160 -24.06 -15.43 -10.52
C GLY A 160 -23.85 -16.93 -10.80
N THR A 161 -23.29 -17.67 -9.85
CA THR A 161 -22.97 -19.10 -10.00
C THR A 161 -23.74 -19.92 -8.96
N ARG A 162 -23.95 -21.21 -9.23
CA ARG A 162 -24.69 -22.12 -8.34
C ARG A 162 -23.90 -23.39 -8.11
N ASN A 163 -23.72 -23.76 -6.86
CA ASN A 163 -23.13 -25.04 -6.49
C ASN A 163 -24.13 -26.20 -6.77
N PRO A 164 -23.70 -27.48 -6.65
CA PRO A 164 -24.56 -28.64 -6.89
C PRO A 164 -25.82 -28.73 -6.03
N VAL A 165 -25.86 -28.01 -4.89
CA VAL A 165 -27.00 -27.98 -3.97
C VAL A 165 -27.91 -26.76 -4.19
N GLY A 166 -27.70 -26.00 -5.27
CA GLY A 166 -28.56 -24.88 -5.68
C GLY A 166 -28.33 -23.57 -4.94
N GLN A 167 -27.30 -23.48 -4.11
CA GLN A 167 -26.89 -22.25 -3.42
C GLN A 167 -25.79 -21.52 -4.22
N PRO A 168 -25.57 -20.21 -4.00
CA PRO A 168 -24.40 -19.54 -4.54
C PRO A 168 -23.11 -20.27 -4.17
N VAL A 169 -22.13 -20.29 -5.08
CA VAL A 169 -20.78 -20.73 -4.70
C VAL A 169 -20.27 -19.76 -3.65
N ALA A 170 -19.79 -20.28 -2.52
CA ALA A 170 -19.32 -19.48 -1.40
C ALA A 170 -18.00 -20.04 -0.84
N THR A 171 -17.17 -19.17 -0.28
CA THR A 171 -15.98 -19.55 0.48
C THR A 171 -16.02 -18.81 1.81
N ILE A 172 -16.17 -19.56 2.90
CA ILE A 172 -16.21 -19.04 4.25
C ILE A 172 -14.88 -19.31 4.96
N GLY A 173 -14.35 -18.29 5.62
CA GLY A 173 -13.15 -18.42 6.42
C GLY A 173 -13.44 -19.05 7.78
N THR A 174 -12.48 -19.81 8.30
CA THR A 174 -12.54 -20.34 9.67
C THR A 174 -11.28 -19.95 10.45
N THR A 175 -11.24 -20.25 11.74
CA THR A 175 -10.01 -20.04 12.54
C THR A 175 -8.84 -20.90 12.06
N ALA A 176 -9.12 -22.03 11.41
CA ALA A 176 -8.11 -22.95 10.90
C ALA A 176 -7.73 -22.69 9.43
N GLU A 177 -8.57 -21.95 8.69
CA GLU A 177 -8.40 -21.74 7.24
C GLU A 177 -8.69 -20.29 6.88
N VAL A 178 -7.70 -19.62 6.30
CA VAL A 178 -7.85 -18.28 5.72
C VAL A 178 -8.71 -18.38 4.47
N PRO A 179 -9.79 -17.58 4.35
CA PRO A 179 -10.65 -17.64 3.17
C PRO A 179 -9.93 -17.14 1.92
N LEU A 180 -10.08 -17.89 0.84
CA LEU A 180 -9.54 -17.57 -0.49
C LEU A 180 -10.63 -16.94 -1.38
N LEU A 181 -10.42 -15.69 -1.79
CA LEU A 181 -11.20 -15.03 -2.82
C LEU A 181 -10.52 -15.22 -4.18
N VAL A 182 -11.01 -16.14 -5.00
CA VAL A 182 -10.44 -16.43 -6.31
C VAL A 182 -11.09 -15.53 -7.36
N LEU A 183 -10.30 -14.76 -8.10
CA LEU A 183 -10.77 -13.78 -9.07
C LEU A 183 -10.10 -14.01 -10.44
N PRO A 184 -10.80 -13.73 -11.56
CA PRO A 184 -10.18 -13.74 -12.87
C PRO A 184 -9.34 -12.48 -13.11
N THR A 185 -8.19 -12.63 -13.77
CA THR A 185 -7.50 -11.51 -14.42
C THR A 185 -8.26 -11.07 -15.67
N ASN A 186 -8.07 -9.82 -16.10
CA ASN A 186 -8.62 -9.28 -17.35
C ASN A 186 -10.16 -9.30 -17.48
N ARG A 187 -10.91 -9.40 -16.38
CA ARG A 187 -12.36 -9.23 -16.36
C ARG A 187 -12.76 -8.14 -15.35
N PRO A 188 -13.81 -7.35 -15.63
CA PRO A 188 -14.30 -6.37 -14.69
C PRO A 188 -15.08 -7.05 -13.56
N ILE A 189 -14.89 -6.57 -12.34
CA ILE A 189 -15.39 -7.18 -11.11
C ILE A 189 -16.10 -6.11 -10.28
N SER A 190 -17.28 -6.45 -9.76
CA SER A 190 -18.05 -5.62 -8.84
C SER A 190 -18.11 -6.30 -7.48
N PHE A 191 -17.74 -5.57 -6.44
CA PHE A 191 -17.80 -6.03 -5.06
C PHE A 191 -18.99 -5.36 -4.37
N THR A 192 -19.92 -6.16 -3.86
CA THR A 192 -21.00 -5.70 -2.99
C THR A 192 -20.69 -6.15 -1.57
N GLN A 193 -20.55 -5.20 -0.66
CA GLN A 193 -20.08 -5.50 0.69
C GLN A 193 -21.21 -5.42 1.72
N HIS A 194 -21.17 -6.32 2.69
CA HIS A 194 -22.10 -6.34 3.82
C HIS A 194 -21.37 -6.78 5.09
N SER A 195 -21.74 -6.22 6.23
CA SER A 195 -21.29 -6.71 7.54
C SER A 195 -22.47 -7.25 8.32
N GLU A 196 -22.30 -8.42 8.92
CA GLU A 196 -23.31 -9.05 9.79
C GLU A 196 -23.30 -8.46 11.22
N ASP A 197 -22.26 -7.72 11.61
CA ASP A 197 -22.05 -7.29 12.99
C ASP A 197 -21.54 -5.85 13.18
N VAL A 198 -20.22 -5.65 13.13
CA VAL A 198 -19.53 -4.38 13.36
C VAL A 198 -18.96 -3.83 12.07
N ILE A 199 -18.46 -2.61 12.09
CA ILE A 199 -17.80 -2.05 10.91
C ILE A 199 -16.46 -2.79 10.71
N HIS A 200 -16.21 -3.23 9.49
CA HIS A 200 -14.92 -3.77 9.02
C HIS A 200 -14.41 -2.91 7.88
N SER A 201 -13.28 -3.27 7.27
CA SER A 201 -12.86 -2.62 6.01
C SER A 201 -12.17 -3.61 5.11
N PHE A 202 -12.70 -3.75 3.90
CA PHE A 202 -12.19 -4.66 2.90
C PHE A 202 -11.06 -3.95 2.14
N TRP A 203 -9.82 -4.40 2.41
CA TRP A 203 -8.64 -3.77 1.85
C TRP A 203 -7.67 -4.80 1.28
N ILE A 204 -7.40 -4.68 -0.03
CA ILE A 204 -6.28 -5.36 -0.68
C ILE A 204 -5.21 -4.29 -0.93
N PRO A 205 -4.05 -4.34 -0.25
CA PRO A 205 -3.01 -3.33 -0.43
C PRO A 205 -2.60 -3.15 -1.89
N GLU A 206 -2.49 -4.21 -2.69
CA GLU A 206 -2.12 -4.13 -4.09
C GLU A 206 -3.19 -3.49 -4.99
N PHE A 207 -4.43 -3.37 -4.53
CA PHE A 207 -5.48 -2.63 -5.25
C PHE A 207 -5.44 -1.13 -4.91
N LEU A 208 -4.67 -0.74 -3.88
CA LEU A 208 -4.55 0.65 -3.40
C LEU A 208 -5.89 1.32 -3.04
N PHE A 209 -6.94 0.53 -2.90
CA PHE A 209 -8.30 0.97 -2.59
C PHE A 209 -8.85 0.16 -1.42
N LYS A 210 -9.55 0.85 -0.51
CA LYS A 210 -10.32 0.22 0.55
C LYS A 210 -11.73 0.79 0.56
N ARG A 211 -12.69 -0.02 0.99
CA ARG A 211 -14.02 0.43 1.35
C ARG A 211 -14.38 -0.18 2.70
N ASP A 212 -14.88 0.65 3.59
CA ASP A 212 -15.35 0.19 4.89
C ASP A 212 -16.68 -0.56 4.70
N VAL A 213 -16.83 -1.67 5.41
CA VAL A 213 -17.95 -2.60 5.30
C VAL A 213 -18.87 -2.37 6.47
N PHE A 214 -20.00 -1.72 6.20
CA PHE A 214 -20.97 -1.32 7.21
C PHE A 214 -22.09 -2.36 7.37
N PRO A 215 -22.58 -2.56 8.60
CA PRO A 215 -23.89 -3.15 8.84
C PRO A 215 -24.98 -2.23 8.28
N ASP A 216 -26.04 -2.81 7.69
CA ASP A 216 -27.17 -2.07 7.11
C ASP A 216 -26.75 -0.83 6.28
N PRO A 217 -25.92 -0.96 5.24
CA PRO A 217 -25.33 0.18 4.53
C PRO A 217 -26.39 1.12 3.94
N GLU A 218 -27.53 0.58 3.52
CA GLU A 218 -28.68 1.35 3.01
C GLU A 218 -29.30 2.28 4.06
N LYS A 219 -29.31 1.89 5.35
CA LYS A 219 -29.88 2.73 6.42
C LYS A 219 -28.94 3.87 6.84
N ASN A 220 -27.65 3.72 6.55
CA ASN A 220 -26.59 4.63 6.97
C ASN A 220 -26.06 5.50 5.81
N ASP A 221 -26.76 5.50 4.66
CA ASP A 221 -26.37 6.17 3.41
C ASP A 221 -24.94 5.83 2.96
N GLN A 222 -24.52 4.57 3.17
CA GLN A 222 -23.18 4.10 2.80
C GLN A 222 -23.20 3.41 1.44
N LYS A 223 -22.31 3.84 0.56
CA LYS A 223 -22.05 3.14 -0.71
C LYS A 223 -21.20 1.90 -0.44
N ASN A 224 -21.83 0.73 -0.53
CA ASN A 224 -21.21 -0.57 -0.29
C ASN A 224 -20.76 -1.31 -1.56
N VAL A 225 -21.02 -0.73 -2.73
CA VAL A 225 -20.64 -1.28 -4.03
C VAL A 225 -19.50 -0.48 -4.64
N TRP A 226 -18.50 -1.17 -5.20
CA TRP A 226 -17.45 -0.58 -6.02
C TRP A 226 -16.93 -1.60 -7.04
N VAL A 227 -16.20 -1.10 -8.03
CA VAL A 227 -15.79 -1.88 -9.19
C VAL A 227 -14.31 -1.71 -9.49
N ILE A 228 -13.75 -2.73 -10.14
CA ILE A 228 -12.45 -2.67 -10.81
C ILE A 228 -12.61 -3.12 -12.26
N ASP A 229 -11.85 -2.51 -13.16
CA ASP A 229 -11.85 -2.85 -14.57
C ASP A 229 -11.25 -4.23 -14.83
N LYS A 230 -10.16 -4.55 -14.12
CA LYS A 230 -9.47 -5.84 -14.20
C LYS A 230 -8.34 -5.93 -13.18
N ILE A 231 -7.89 -7.16 -12.95
CA ILE A 231 -6.58 -7.45 -12.35
C ILE A 231 -5.60 -7.72 -13.50
N ASP A 232 -4.52 -6.95 -13.57
CA ASP A 232 -3.56 -6.97 -14.69
C ASP A 232 -2.62 -8.18 -14.66
N GLN A 233 -2.33 -8.72 -13.47
CA GLN A 233 -1.36 -9.80 -13.31
C GLN A 233 -1.90 -10.91 -12.41
N PRO A 234 -1.73 -12.19 -12.82
CA PRO A 234 -2.00 -13.32 -11.93
C PRO A 234 -1.10 -13.27 -10.70
N GLY A 235 -1.62 -13.70 -9.55
CA GLY A 235 -0.90 -13.60 -8.30
C GLY A 235 -1.72 -14.01 -7.09
N ALA A 236 -1.06 -14.05 -5.94
CA ALA A 236 -1.69 -14.10 -4.64
C ALA A 236 -1.45 -12.76 -3.95
N PHE A 237 -2.52 -12.15 -3.44
CA PHE A 237 -2.48 -10.85 -2.79
C PHE A 237 -3.13 -10.95 -1.41
N VAL A 238 -2.50 -10.36 -0.40
CA VAL A 238 -3.04 -10.39 0.95
C VAL A 238 -4.21 -9.41 1.04
N GLY A 239 -5.31 -9.87 1.64
CA GLY A 239 -6.40 -9.03 2.08
C GLY A 239 -6.32 -8.79 3.58
N ARG A 240 -6.64 -7.58 4.02
CA ARG A 240 -6.60 -7.18 5.43
C ARG A 240 -7.90 -6.48 5.83
N CYS A 241 -8.29 -6.67 7.08
CA CYS A 241 -9.26 -5.78 7.71
C CYS A 241 -8.58 -4.46 8.11
N ALA A 242 -9.12 -3.33 7.65
CA ALA A 242 -8.54 -1.99 7.84
C ALA A 242 -9.41 -1.03 8.68
N GLU A 243 -10.39 -1.57 9.42
CA GLU A 243 -11.20 -0.83 10.41
C GLU A 243 -11.33 -1.67 11.68
N TYR A 244 -11.20 -1.03 12.86
CA TYR A 244 -11.06 -1.76 14.11
C TYR A 244 -12.36 -2.50 14.49
N CYS A 245 -12.32 -3.83 14.44
CA CYS A 245 -13.49 -4.70 14.63
C CYS A 245 -13.46 -5.58 15.90
N GLY A 246 -12.47 -5.37 16.77
CA GLY A 246 -12.37 -6.02 18.09
C GLY A 246 -11.08 -6.79 18.33
N ALA A 247 -11.14 -7.78 19.22
CA ALA A 247 -9.95 -8.45 19.79
C ALA A 247 -9.05 -9.13 18.75
N TYR A 248 -9.63 -9.73 17.71
CA TYR A 248 -8.90 -10.43 16.67
C TYR A 248 -8.84 -9.65 15.35
N HIS A 249 -8.94 -8.31 15.42
CA HIS A 249 -8.91 -7.43 14.26
C HIS A 249 -7.72 -7.67 13.33
N SER A 250 -6.50 -7.78 13.87
CA SER A 250 -5.29 -8.01 13.07
C SER A 250 -5.21 -9.40 12.45
N MET A 251 -6.13 -10.30 12.81
CA MET A 251 -6.17 -11.69 12.36
C MET A 251 -7.19 -11.91 11.25
N MET A 252 -8.00 -10.91 10.93
CA MET A 252 -9.00 -10.94 9.84
C MET A 252 -8.35 -10.75 8.47
N ASN A 253 -7.33 -11.56 8.17
CA ASN A 253 -6.73 -11.61 6.85
C ASN A 253 -7.52 -12.55 5.95
N PHE A 254 -7.53 -12.25 4.66
CA PHE A 254 -8.01 -13.12 3.59
C PHE A 254 -6.94 -13.14 2.48
N GLU A 255 -7.08 -13.99 1.48
CA GLU A 255 -6.17 -13.96 0.32
C GLU A 255 -6.96 -13.88 -0.98
N VAL A 256 -6.60 -12.92 -1.83
CA VAL A 256 -7.08 -12.86 -3.21
C VAL A 256 -6.16 -13.71 -4.08
N ARG A 257 -6.75 -14.67 -4.81
CA ARG A 257 -6.05 -15.43 -5.84
C ARG A 257 -6.49 -14.96 -7.22
N ALA A 258 -5.67 -14.17 -7.88
CA ALA A 258 -5.90 -13.76 -9.25
C ALA A 258 -5.41 -14.85 -10.22
N LEU A 259 -6.35 -15.51 -10.90
CA LEU A 259 -6.06 -16.55 -11.88
C LEU A 259 -6.27 -16.03 -13.31
N PRO A 260 -5.49 -16.51 -14.29
CA PRO A 260 -5.84 -16.38 -15.70
C PRO A 260 -7.29 -16.80 -15.95
N GLU A 261 -7.97 -16.08 -16.83
CA GLU A 261 -9.41 -16.25 -17.11
C GLU A 261 -9.83 -17.71 -17.34
N ALA A 262 -9.10 -18.44 -18.18
CA ALA A 262 -9.38 -19.85 -18.46
C ALA A 262 -9.23 -20.76 -17.21
N GLN A 263 -8.28 -20.45 -16.34
CA GLN A 263 -8.09 -21.19 -15.08
C GLN A 263 -9.19 -20.83 -14.07
N PHE A 264 -9.63 -19.58 -14.03
CA PHE A 264 -10.78 -19.18 -13.22
C PHE A 264 -12.06 -19.90 -13.67
N ASP A 265 -12.29 -20.02 -14.98
CA ASP A 265 -13.45 -20.74 -15.50
C ASP A 265 -13.38 -22.25 -15.13
N GLN A 266 -12.21 -22.86 -15.21
CA GLN A 266 -11.99 -24.23 -14.72
C GLN A 266 -12.23 -24.36 -13.20
N TYR A 267 -11.71 -23.42 -12.41
CA TYR A 267 -11.96 -23.34 -10.98
C TYR A 267 -13.46 -23.29 -10.69
N MET A 268 -14.20 -22.44 -11.40
CA MET A 268 -15.64 -22.30 -11.24
C MET A 268 -16.41 -23.56 -11.65
N GLN A 269 -15.97 -24.28 -12.69
CA GLN A 269 -16.56 -25.57 -13.05
C GLN A 269 -16.39 -26.58 -11.92
N LEU A 270 -15.21 -26.64 -11.29
CA LEU A 270 -14.96 -27.50 -10.15
C LEU A 270 -15.84 -27.11 -8.96
N ARG A 271 -15.90 -25.82 -8.59
CA ARG A 271 -16.77 -25.32 -7.50
C ARG A 271 -18.27 -25.61 -7.71
N GLN A 272 -18.70 -25.79 -8.96
CA GLN A 272 -20.07 -26.14 -9.34
C GLN A 272 -20.31 -27.66 -9.46
N SER A 273 -19.31 -28.48 -9.15
CA SER A 273 -19.37 -29.94 -9.19
C SER A 273 -19.21 -30.56 -7.80
N ILE A 274 -19.51 -31.86 -7.70
CA ILE A 274 -19.39 -32.64 -6.47
C ILE A 274 -18.04 -33.36 -6.50
N ASP A 275 -17.31 -33.31 -5.39
CA ASP A 275 -16.10 -34.12 -5.21
C ASP A 275 -16.50 -35.61 -5.12
N PRO A 276 -16.00 -36.48 -6.01
CA PRO A 276 -16.36 -37.89 -6.02
C PRO A 276 -15.91 -38.64 -4.76
N THR A 277 -14.94 -38.11 -4.02
CA THR A 277 -14.36 -38.68 -2.81
C THR A 277 -15.19 -38.32 -1.58
N THR A 278 -15.46 -37.02 -1.38
CA THR A 278 -16.18 -36.54 -0.18
C THR A 278 -17.69 -36.55 -0.36
N ARG A 279 -18.18 -36.64 -1.61
CA ARG A 279 -19.60 -36.50 -2.01
C ARG A 279 -20.22 -35.17 -1.58
N GLN A 280 -19.38 -34.14 -1.42
CA GLN A 280 -19.79 -32.78 -1.12
C GLN A 280 -19.40 -31.85 -2.29
N PRO A 281 -20.00 -30.66 -2.42
CA PRO A 281 -19.49 -29.63 -3.32
C PRO A 281 -18.01 -29.34 -3.05
N TYR A 282 -17.20 -29.16 -4.09
CA TYR A 282 -15.80 -28.78 -3.92
C TYR A 282 -15.67 -27.47 -3.12
N SER A 283 -14.82 -27.49 -2.09
CA SER A 283 -14.33 -26.28 -1.42
C SER A 283 -13.36 -25.49 -2.31
N ALA A 284 -12.98 -24.28 -1.89
CA ALA A 284 -11.98 -23.49 -2.60
C ALA A 284 -10.63 -24.23 -2.67
N ALA A 285 -10.20 -24.77 -1.54
CA ALA A 285 -8.94 -25.49 -1.40
C ALA A 285 -8.91 -26.75 -2.27
N GLU A 286 -9.96 -27.58 -2.21
CA GLU A 286 -10.03 -28.81 -3.00
C GLU A 286 -10.07 -28.51 -4.51
N ALA A 287 -10.84 -27.51 -4.94
CA ALA A 287 -10.88 -27.12 -6.35
C ALA A 287 -9.51 -26.64 -6.86
N LEU A 288 -8.80 -25.81 -6.08
CA LEU A 288 -7.44 -25.39 -6.44
C LEU A 288 -6.47 -26.57 -6.47
N ALA A 289 -6.59 -27.53 -5.55
CA ALA A 289 -5.74 -28.73 -5.52
C ALA A 289 -5.92 -29.64 -6.75
N GLN A 290 -7.10 -29.62 -7.40
CA GLN A 290 -7.33 -30.37 -8.64
C GLN A 290 -6.73 -29.69 -9.88
N MET A 291 -6.29 -28.43 -9.76
CA MET A 291 -5.83 -27.64 -10.88
C MET A 291 -4.30 -27.61 -10.97
N ASN A 292 -3.77 -27.72 -12.20
CA ASN A 292 -2.33 -27.71 -12.47
C ASN A 292 -1.83 -26.31 -12.84
N CYS A 293 -1.90 -25.36 -11.91
CA CYS A 293 -1.39 -23.98 -12.11
C CYS A 293 -0.22 -23.58 -11.21
N GLY A 294 0.51 -24.55 -10.66
CA GLY A 294 1.70 -24.31 -9.85
C GLY A 294 1.36 -23.58 -8.54
N PRO A 295 2.20 -22.64 -8.07
CA PRO A 295 1.97 -21.93 -6.80
C PRO A 295 0.64 -21.16 -6.73
N LEU A 296 0.07 -20.76 -7.87
CA LEU A 296 -1.23 -20.09 -7.94
C LEU A 296 -2.40 -21.01 -7.55
N CYS A 297 -2.22 -22.32 -7.66
CA CYS A 297 -3.21 -23.33 -7.29
C CYS A 297 -2.95 -23.93 -5.90
N SER A 298 -2.16 -23.24 -5.06
CA SER A 298 -2.00 -23.66 -3.67
C SER A 298 -3.37 -23.73 -2.98
N PRO A 299 -3.72 -24.86 -2.33
CA PRO A 299 -5.02 -25.05 -1.70
C PRO A 299 -5.23 -24.14 -0.49
N THR A 300 -4.14 -23.66 0.12
CA THR A 300 -4.18 -22.76 1.27
C THR A 300 -3.56 -21.41 0.92
N ALA A 301 -3.85 -20.40 1.75
CA ALA A 301 -3.22 -19.10 1.66
C ALA A 301 -1.68 -19.21 1.71
N THR A 302 -1.03 -18.35 0.92
CA THR A 302 0.43 -18.29 0.73
C THR A 302 1.04 -16.96 1.18
N THR A 303 0.22 -15.92 1.30
CA THR A 303 0.58 -14.55 1.68
C THR A 303 0.32 -14.25 3.16
N THR A 304 -0.50 -15.09 3.79
CA THR A 304 -0.88 -15.01 5.20
C THR A 304 -1.11 -16.43 5.72
N HIS A 305 -1.28 -16.55 7.03
CA HIS A 305 -1.52 -17.81 7.72
C HIS A 305 -2.73 -17.67 8.65
N PRO A 306 -3.44 -18.78 8.95
CA PRO A 306 -4.47 -18.79 9.96
C PRO A 306 -3.88 -18.34 11.30
N PHE A 307 -4.66 -17.59 12.05
CA PHE A 307 -4.28 -17.19 13.40
C PHE A 307 -4.63 -18.28 14.41
N ASN A 308 -3.80 -18.45 15.44
CA ASN A 308 -4.06 -19.39 16.53
C ASN A 308 -4.82 -18.71 17.68
N PRO A 309 -6.11 -19.04 17.91
CA PRO A 309 -6.91 -18.44 18.98
C PRO A 309 -6.57 -18.91 20.40
N ASP A 310 -5.61 -19.83 20.55
CA ASP A 310 -5.16 -20.28 21.86
C ASP A 310 -4.47 -19.13 22.63
N PRO A 311 -5.07 -18.64 23.74
CA PRO A 311 -4.51 -17.53 24.50
C PRO A 311 -3.18 -17.89 25.20
N THR A 312 -2.80 -19.17 25.24
CA THR A 312 -1.53 -19.64 25.81
C THR A 312 -0.38 -19.57 24.80
N VAL A 313 -0.68 -19.48 23.50
CA VAL A 313 0.32 -19.38 22.46
C VAL A 313 0.71 -17.91 22.30
N ARG A 314 1.80 -17.52 22.98
CA ARG A 314 2.47 -16.23 22.72
C ARG A 314 3.18 -16.30 21.37
N LEU A 315 2.47 -15.98 20.29
CA LEU A 315 3.11 -15.66 19.02
C LEU A 315 3.84 -14.32 19.21
N ALA A 316 5.17 -14.37 19.24
CA ALA A 316 6.00 -13.18 19.13
C ALA A 316 5.84 -12.65 17.70
N PHE A 317 5.18 -11.51 17.56
CA PHE A 317 5.18 -10.70 16.34
C PHE A 317 6.51 -9.95 16.20
#